data_AF-A0A9Q0XYM0-F1
#
_entry.id   AF-A0A9Q0XYM0-F1
#
_cell.length_a   1.000
_cell.length_b   1.000
_cell.length_c   1.000
_cell.angle_alpha   90.00
_cell.angle_beta   90.00
_cell.angle_gamma   90.00
#
_symmetry.space_group_name_H-M   'P 1'
#
loop_
_entity.id
_entity.type
_entity.pdbx_description
1 polymer ?
#
loop_
_entity_poly.entity_id
_entity_poly.type
_entity_poly.pdbx_seq_one_letter_code
_entity_poly.pdbx_strand_id
1 'polypeptide(L)'
;MMKYYETITRRNVVNAATGATAIYLISKALLAMLRSPPFNPARISSSGLSMDSYSVPLSRANIPGELRRLLQTLGQNLDDDSKRTTLHTITQCIYLKETEANACTNDDIKLIASFLDDGDKATKTEALNALKAFTVVWRFKIKIQEYVPKIIELVTTHWDMNLQVAGLKLLNALHIPDNTHSLLRRLLPNFMEILLMANTLAKVQVLKFLSTLAQEEDMLYDIMNCRAPPSS
;
A
#
# COMPACT_ATOMS: atom_id res chain seq x y z
N MET A 1 -50.85 5.09 -11.82
CA MET A 1 -49.82 5.16 -10.77
C MET A 1 -48.75 4.05 -10.88
N MET A 2 -48.70 3.24 -11.95
CA MET A 2 -47.77 2.10 -12.07
C MET A 2 -46.53 2.37 -12.95
N LYS A 3 -46.56 3.38 -13.83
CA LYS A 3 -45.48 3.69 -14.79
C LYS A 3 -44.30 4.51 -14.22
N TYR A 4 -44.46 5.13 -13.04
CA TYR A 4 -43.41 5.99 -12.47
C TYR A 4 -42.35 5.19 -11.69
N TYR A 5 -42.76 4.14 -10.98
CA TYR A 5 -41.83 3.24 -10.27
C TYR A 5 -40.92 2.46 -11.22
N GLU A 6 -41.45 1.99 -12.35
CA GLU A 6 -40.67 1.21 -13.33
C GLU A 6 -39.54 2.04 -13.99
N THR A 7 -39.75 3.35 -14.14
CA THR A 7 -38.76 4.25 -14.76
C THR A 7 -37.61 4.58 -13.80
N ILE A 8 -37.87 4.69 -12.50
CA ILE A 8 -36.85 4.94 -11.47
C ILE A 8 -35.99 3.69 -11.25
N THR A 9 -36.60 2.50 -11.21
CA THR A 9 -35.87 1.24 -11.06
C THR A 9 -34.99 0.97 -12.27
N ARG A 10 -35.48 1.23 -13.49
CA ARG A 10 -34.69 1.02 -14.73
C ARG A 10 -33.52 2.01 -14.87
N ARG A 11 -33.67 3.28 -14.46
CA ARG A 11 -32.57 4.27 -14.49
C ARG A 11 -31.47 3.94 -13.48
N ASN A 12 -31.84 3.47 -12.29
CA ASN A 12 -30.88 3.10 -11.25
C ASN A 12 -30.14 1.80 -11.58
N VAL A 13 -30.81 0.83 -12.21
CA VAL A 13 -30.19 -0.41 -12.70
C VAL A 13 -29.27 -0.14 -13.89
N VAL A 14 -29.65 0.74 -14.81
CA VAL A 14 -28.80 1.10 -15.97
C VAL A 14 -27.57 1.89 -15.53
N ASN A 15 -27.68 2.79 -14.54
CA ASN A 15 -26.51 3.51 -14.01
C ASN A 15 -25.57 2.61 -13.19
N ALA A 16 -26.13 1.68 -12.40
CA ALA A 16 -25.33 0.69 -11.65
C ALA A 16 -24.61 -0.31 -12.57
N ALA A 17 -25.31 -0.81 -13.61
CA ALA A 17 -24.72 -1.71 -14.59
C ALA A 17 -23.63 -1.04 -15.44
N THR A 18 -23.74 0.27 -15.70
CA THR A 18 -22.73 1.02 -16.48
C THR A 18 -21.49 1.31 -15.65
N GLY A 19 -21.62 1.63 -14.35
CA GLY A 19 -20.48 1.88 -13.45
C GLY A 19 -19.66 0.62 -13.15
N ALA A 20 -20.32 -0.49 -12.83
CA ALA A 20 -19.66 -1.77 -12.51
C ALA A 20 -18.94 -2.37 -13.73
N THR A 21 -19.55 -2.25 -14.92
CA THR A 21 -18.92 -2.65 -16.17
C THR A 21 -17.72 -1.76 -16.49
N ALA A 22 -17.82 -0.44 -16.29
CA ALA A 22 -16.70 0.48 -16.53
C ALA A 22 -15.52 0.21 -15.59
N ILE A 23 -15.75 -0.01 -14.29
CA ILE A 23 -14.68 -0.33 -13.33
C ILE A 23 -14.05 -1.67 -13.66
N TYR A 24 -14.85 -2.70 -13.97
CA TYR A 24 -14.34 -4.00 -14.40
C TYR A 24 -13.50 -3.89 -15.69
N LEU A 25 -13.97 -3.13 -16.69
CA LEU A 25 -13.26 -2.93 -17.95
C LEU A 25 -11.97 -2.11 -17.77
N ILE A 26 -11.98 -1.09 -16.92
CA ILE A 26 -10.77 -0.31 -16.58
C ILE A 26 -9.76 -1.20 -15.85
N SER A 27 -10.20 -1.97 -14.85
CA SER A 27 -9.33 -2.91 -14.14
C SER A 27 -8.76 -3.98 -15.07
N LYS A 28 -9.59 -4.52 -15.98
CA LYS A 28 -9.17 -5.52 -16.97
C LYS A 28 -8.19 -4.94 -18.00
N ALA A 29 -8.42 -3.71 -18.46
CA ALA A 29 -7.51 -3.02 -19.37
C ALA A 29 -6.16 -2.70 -18.71
N LEU A 30 -6.15 -2.28 -17.44
CA LEU A 30 -4.94 -2.06 -16.66
C LEU A 30 -4.17 -3.36 -16.42
N LEU A 31 -4.87 -4.46 -16.11
CA LEU A 31 -4.27 -5.79 -15.94
C LEU A 31 -3.67 -6.33 -17.26
N ALA A 32 -4.30 -6.05 -18.40
CA ALA A 32 -3.78 -6.42 -19.70
C ALA A 32 -2.48 -5.65 -20.06
N MET A 33 -2.39 -4.37 -19.70
CA MET A 33 -1.15 -3.59 -19.85
C MET A 33 0.00 -4.07 -18.95
N LEU A 34 -0.30 -4.63 -17.77
CA LEU A 34 0.72 -5.18 -16.87
C LEU A 34 1.20 -6.57 -17.29
N ARG A 35 0.49 -7.26 -18.19
CA ARG A 35 0.82 -8.61 -18.69
C ARG A 35 1.47 -8.63 -20.08
N SER A 36 1.62 -7.49 -20.76
CA SER A 36 2.38 -7.43 -22.01
C SER A 36 3.88 -7.66 -21.78
N PRO A 37 4.63 -8.24 -22.76
CA PRO A 37 6.06 -8.50 -22.62
C PRO A 37 6.85 -7.19 -22.40
N PRO A 38 8.08 -7.25 -21.85
CA PRO A 38 8.83 -6.04 -21.53
C PRO A 38 9.10 -5.21 -22.77
N PHE A 39 8.96 -3.89 -22.60
CA PHE A 39 9.40 -2.86 -23.51
C PHE A 39 10.84 -3.14 -23.99
N ASN A 40 11.02 -3.32 -25.30
CA ASN A 40 12.32 -3.61 -25.91
C ASN A 40 13.10 -2.29 -26.11
N PRO A 41 14.24 -2.05 -25.42
CA PRO A 41 14.95 -0.78 -25.47
C PRO A 41 15.83 -0.61 -26.73
N ALA A 42 15.79 -1.53 -27.70
CA ALA A 42 16.71 -1.55 -28.84
C ALA A 42 16.44 -0.50 -29.95
N ARG A 43 15.74 0.61 -29.67
CA ARG A 43 15.50 1.63 -30.70
C ARG A 43 15.35 3.04 -30.14
N ILE A 44 16.35 3.52 -29.39
CA ILE A 44 16.59 4.97 -29.26
C ILE A 44 18.05 5.23 -29.61
N SER A 45 18.21 5.84 -30.79
CA SER A 45 19.49 6.31 -31.31
C SER A 45 20.12 7.30 -30.34
N SER A 46 21.40 7.08 -30.09
CA SER A 46 22.32 7.93 -29.35
C SER A 46 22.42 9.33 -29.95
N SER A 47 22.09 10.37 -29.18
CA SER A 47 22.65 11.72 -29.36
C SER A 47 22.57 12.52 -28.05
N GLY A 48 23.74 12.70 -27.44
CA GLY A 48 24.16 13.76 -26.52
C GLY A 48 23.15 14.47 -25.62
N LEU A 49 23.20 14.17 -24.32
CA LEU A 49 23.09 15.18 -23.26
C LEU A 49 24.02 14.76 -22.11
N SER A 50 25.18 15.41 -22.05
CA SER A 50 26.05 15.44 -20.87
C SER A 50 25.35 16.28 -19.82
N MET A 51 25.12 15.72 -18.64
CA MET A 51 24.71 16.49 -17.47
C MET A 51 25.39 15.90 -16.24
N ASP A 52 26.15 16.75 -15.58
CA ASP A 52 27.09 16.44 -14.53
C ASP A 52 26.48 15.57 -13.43
N SER A 53 27.04 14.38 -13.27
CA SER A 53 26.83 13.55 -12.10
C SER A 53 27.46 14.25 -10.89
N TYR A 54 26.64 14.92 -10.09
CA TYR A 54 26.98 15.18 -8.69
C TYR A 54 27.10 13.82 -7.99
N SER A 55 28.33 13.36 -7.85
CA SER A 55 28.73 12.24 -7.03
C SER A 55 28.49 12.57 -5.56
N VAL A 56 27.32 12.18 -5.05
CA VAL A 56 27.15 12.00 -3.60
C VAL A 56 28.06 10.84 -3.19
N PRO A 57 28.92 10.97 -2.16
CA PRO A 57 29.88 9.93 -1.83
C PRO A 57 29.13 8.71 -1.28
N LEU A 58 29.02 7.65 -2.10
CA LEU A 58 28.62 6.31 -1.69
C LEU A 58 29.80 5.66 -0.94
N SER A 59 30.05 6.15 0.27
CA SER A 59 31.01 5.57 1.21
C SER A 59 30.36 5.44 2.59
N ARG A 60 29.17 4.82 2.67
CA ARG A 60 28.82 4.08 3.89
C ARG A 60 29.31 2.67 3.70
N ALA A 61 30.51 2.45 4.22
CA ALA A 61 31.12 1.14 4.35
C ALA A 61 30.11 0.12 4.84
N ASN A 62 30.21 -1.08 4.29
CA ASN A 62 29.43 -2.26 4.58
C ASN A 62 29.69 -2.73 6.03
N ILE A 63 29.23 -1.97 7.04
CA ILE A 63 29.37 -2.32 8.46
C ILE A 63 28.31 -3.40 8.76
N PRO A 64 28.71 -4.66 9.01
CA PRO A 64 27.77 -5.70 9.39
C PRO A 64 27.12 -5.34 10.72
N GLY A 65 25.80 -5.47 10.81
CA GLY A 65 25.05 -5.19 12.04
C GLY A 65 24.59 -3.73 12.16
N GLU A 66 24.70 -2.94 11.10
CA GLU A 66 24.11 -1.60 11.03
C GLU A 66 22.60 -1.62 11.32
N LEU A 67 21.87 -2.59 10.74
CA LEU A 67 20.44 -2.75 11.00
C LEU A 67 20.15 -3.04 12.47
N ARG A 68 20.97 -3.88 13.12
CA ARG A 68 20.82 -4.20 14.55
C ARG A 68 21.02 -2.97 15.43
N ARG A 69 22.03 -2.15 15.14
CA ARG A 69 22.26 -0.89 15.86
C ARG A 69 21.09 0.08 15.68
N LEU A 70 20.58 0.23 14.46
CA LEU A 70 19.43 1.10 14.18
C LEU A 70 18.18 0.65 14.94
N LEU A 71 17.91 -0.65 15.00
CA LEU A 71 16.79 -1.22 15.78
C LEU A 71 16.95 -0.96 17.28
N GLN A 72 18.18 -1.07 17.82
CA GLN A 72 18.45 -0.74 19.22
C GLN A 72 18.23 0.75 19.50
N THR A 73 18.67 1.64 18.61
CA THR A 73 18.43 3.08 18.72
C THR A 73 16.95 3.42 18.62
N LEU A 74 16.20 2.75 17.73
CA LEU A 74 14.75 2.92 17.60
C LEU A 74 14.00 2.51 18.87
N GLY A 75 14.52 1.54 19.62
CA GLY A 75 13.97 1.12 20.92
C GLY A 75 14.22 2.11 22.06
N GLN A 76 15.03 3.15 21.83
CA GLN A 76 15.23 4.26 22.78
C GLN A 76 14.16 5.33 22.54
N ASN A 77 13.80 6.09 23.58
CA ASN A 77 12.81 7.15 23.45
C ASN A 77 13.39 8.32 22.64
N LEU A 78 13.22 8.27 21.33
CA LEU A 78 13.70 9.26 20.36
C LEU A 78 12.69 10.40 20.19
N ASP A 79 13.18 11.58 19.78
CA ASP A 79 12.34 12.63 19.22
C ASP A 79 11.75 12.20 17.85
N ASP A 80 10.69 12.88 17.42
CA ASP A 80 9.93 12.47 16.23
C ASP A 80 10.78 12.51 14.93
N ASP A 81 11.68 13.49 14.77
CA ASP A 81 12.55 13.57 13.60
C ASP A 81 13.58 12.43 13.57
N SER A 82 14.14 12.08 14.73
CA SER A 82 15.05 10.94 14.90
C SER A 82 14.35 9.60 14.63
N LYS A 83 13.12 9.40 15.10
CA LYS A 83 12.32 8.19 14.80
C LYS A 83 12.16 8.01 13.29
N ARG A 84 11.68 9.04 12.59
CA ARG A 84 11.47 9.02 11.13
C ARG A 84 12.75 8.68 10.38
N THR A 85 13.83 9.37 10.71
CA THR A 85 15.13 9.18 10.05
C THR A 85 15.67 7.77 10.26
N THR A 86 15.49 7.23 11.48
CA THR A 86 15.92 5.87 11.82
C THR A 86 15.09 4.82 11.07
N LEU A 87 13.77 4.94 11.06
CA LEU A 87 12.87 4.05 10.30
C LEU A 87 13.14 4.09 8.79
N HIS A 88 13.38 5.28 8.24
CA HIS A 88 13.76 5.44 6.85
C HIS A 88 15.09 4.73 6.55
N THR A 89 16.09 4.91 7.40
CA THR A 89 17.40 4.26 7.24
C THR A 89 17.28 2.74 7.36
N ILE A 90 16.48 2.23 8.29
CA ILE A 90 16.17 0.79 8.42
C ILE A 90 15.58 0.26 7.11
N THR A 91 14.61 0.98 6.54
CA THR A 91 13.99 0.63 5.25
C THR A 91 15.03 0.49 4.14
N GLN A 92 15.94 1.47 4.02
CA GLN A 92 17.04 1.42 3.03
C GLN A 92 17.99 0.24 3.29
N CYS A 93 18.37 0.00 4.56
CA CYS A 93 19.22 -1.12 4.93
C CYS A 93 18.61 -2.47 4.53
N ILE A 94 17.32 -2.68 4.73
CA ILE A 94 16.64 -3.94 4.37
C ILE A 94 16.68 -4.18 2.87
N TYR A 95 16.43 -3.16 2.05
CA TYR A 95 16.48 -3.29 0.59
C TYR A 95 17.88 -3.58 0.06
N LEU A 96 18.92 -3.07 0.72
CA LEU A 96 20.31 -3.25 0.30
C LEU A 96 20.96 -4.51 0.89
N LYS A 97 20.48 -4.99 2.05
CA LYS A 97 21.13 -6.03 2.86
C LYS A 97 20.12 -7.08 3.35
N GLU A 98 19.67 -7.94 2.44
CA GLU A 98 18.70 -9.01 2.76
C GLU A 98 19.22 -9.98 3.86
N THR A 99 20.54 -10.21 3.94
CA THR A 99 21.15 -11.05 4.98
C THR A 99 20.98 -10.46 6.38
N GLU A 100 21.09 -9.13 6.53
CA GLU A 100 20.83 -8.47 7.82
C GLU A 100 19.35 -8.52 8.18
N ALA A 101 18.46 -8.34 7.20
CA ALA A 101 17.02 -8.48 7.42
C ALA A 101 16.68 -9.88 7.95
N ASN A 102 17.29 -10.93 7.39
CA ASN A 102 17.11 -12.31 7.87
C ASN A 102 17.61 -12.53 9.32
N ALA A 103 18.55 -11.73 9.81
CA ALA A 103 19.04 -11.84 11.19
C ALA A 103 18.10 -11.21 12.22
N CYS A 104 17.09 -10.44 11.80
CA CYS A 104 16.07 -9.86 12.67
C CYS A 104 15.19 -10.93 13.34
N THR A 105 14.46 -10.49 14.35
CA THR A 105 13.55 -11.29 15.18
C THR A 105 12.11 -10.80 15.02
N ASN A 106 11.15 -11.58 15.50
CA ASN A 106 9.76 -11.13 15.53
C ASN A 106 9.56 -9.92 16.47
N ASP A 107 10.41 -9.74 17.47
CA ASP A 107 10.32 -8.59 18.38
C ASP A 107 10.80 -7.30 17.69
N ASP A 108 11.74 -7.39 16.74
CA ASP A 108 12.10 -6.25 15.88
C ASP A 108 10.92 -5.82 15.01
N ILE A 109 10.14 -6.78 14.50
CA ILE A 109 8.91 -6.48 13.74
C ILE A 109 7.85 -5.82 14.64
N LYS A 110 7.67 -6.32 15.87
CA LYS A 110 6.75 -5.71 16.84
C LYS A 110 7.16 -4.28 17.20
N LEU A 111 8.46 -4.03 17.37
CA LEU A 111 9.00 -2.70 17.64
C LEU A 111 8.68 -1.73 16.50
N ILE A 112 8.88 -2.14 15.24
CA ILE A 112 8.52 -1.26 14.11
C ILE A 112 7.00 -1.07 14.04
N ALA A 113 6.23 -2.12 14.28
CA ALA A 113 4.78 -2.05 14.25
C ALA A 113 4.19 -1.17 15.37
N SER A 114 4.87 -0.98 16.51
CA SER A 114 4.37 -0.06 17.55
C SER A 114 4.35 1.40 17.09
N PHE A 115 5.14 1.78 16.09
CA PHE A 115 5.09 3.12 15.49
C PHE A 115 3.86 3.36 14.60
N LEU A 116 3.03 2.34 14.34
CA LEU A 116 1.72 2.52 13.72
C LEU A 116 0.73 3.27 14.63
N ASP A 117 1.00 3.33 15.93
CA ASP A 117 0.23 4.05 16.94
C ASP A 117 0.79 5.44 17.28
N ASP A 118 1.86 5.89 16.61
CA ASP A 118 2.52 7.17 16.90
C ASP A 118 1.57 8.38 16.70
N GLY A 119 1.87 9.54 17.27
CA GLY A 119 1.08 10.75 17.02
C GLY A 119 1.33 11.33 15.63
N ASP A 120 2.56 11.18 15.13
CA ASP A 120 3.02 11.75 13.88
C ASP A 120 2.71 10.84 12.67
N LYS A 121 2.04 11.42 11.66
CA LYS A 121 1.68 10.71 10.42
C LYS A 121 2.90 10.34 9.58
N ALA A 122 3.96 11.15 9.62
CA ALA A 122 5.17 10.87 8.86
C ALA A 122 5.94 9.68 9.49
N THR A 123 5.98 9.58 10.82
CA THR A 123 6.49 8.40 11.54
C THR A 123 5.72 7.13 11.21
N LYS A 124 4.38 7.17 11.18
CA LYS A 124 3.56 6.04 10.71
C LYS A 124 3.89 5.63 9.28
N THR A 125 4.11 6.61 8.40
CA THR A 125 4.44 6.36 6.99
C THR A 125 5.77 5.63 6.85
N GLU A 126 6.81 6.06 7.57
CA GLU A 126 8.09 5.36 7.57
C GLU A 126 8.01 3.97 8.20
N ALA A 127 7.19 3.78 9.25
CA ALA A 127 6.93 2.48 9.84
C ALA A 127 6.27 1.52 8.82
N LEU A 128 5.26 1.98 8.08
CA LEU A 128 4.61 1.20 7.01
C LEU A 128 5.59 0.81 5.90
N ASN A 129 6.48 1.73 5.49
CA ASN A 129 7.52 1.46 4.50
C ASN A 129 8.54 0.43 5.00
N ALA A 130 8.94 0.51 6.27
CA ALA A 130 9.85 -0.45 6.90
C ALA A 130 9.22 -1.85 6.99
N LEU A 131 7.97 -1.96 7.45
CA LEU A 131 7.23 -3.22 7.46
C LEU A 131 7.11 -3.80 6.04
N LYS A 132 6.81 -2.95 5.04
CA LYS A 132 6.77 -3.39 3.64
C LYS A 132 8.13 -3.94 3.19
N ALA A 133 9.24 -3.33 3.59
CA ALA A 133 10.57 -3.85 3.26
C ALA A 133 10.79 -5.24 3.87
N PHE A 134 10.35 -5.47 5.11
CA PHE A 134 10.45 -6.78 5.76
C PHE A 134 9.60 -7.90 5.12
N THR A 135 8.60 -7.57 4.28
CA THR A 135 7.78 -8.60 3.60
C THR A 135 8.56 -9.48 2.62
N VAL A 136 9.80 -9.11 2.27
CA VAL A 136 10.70 -9.97 1.48
C VAL A 136 11.08 -11.25 2.22
N VAL A 137 11.10 -11.23 3.56
CA VAL A 137 11.38 -12.40 4.38
C VAL A 137 10.06 -13.06 4.77
N TRP A 138 9.86 -14.32 4.35
CA TRP A 138 8.57 -15.02 4.48
C TRP A 138 8.03 -15.04 5.93
N ARG A 139 8.90 -15.29 6.92
CA ARG A 139 8.50 -15.40 8.34
C ARG A 139 7.95 -14.08 8.86
N PHE A 140 8.52 -12.95 8.44
CA PHE A 140 8.06 -11.63 8.84
C PHE A 140 6.83 -11.23 8.04
N LYS A 141 6.74 -11.62 6.77
CA LYS A 141 5.50 -11.45 6.00
C LYS A 141 4.29 -12.06 6.72
N ILE A 142 4.44 -13.23 7.33
CA ILE A 142 3.38 -13.84 8.16
C ILE A 142 3.17 -13.03 9.44
N LYS A 143 4.24 -12.70 10.17
CA LYS A 143 4.14 -11.92 11.41
C LYS A 143 3.42 -10.58 11.21
N ILE A 144 3.67 -9.91 10.09
CA ILE A 144 3.08 -8.62 9.75
C ILE A 144 1.57 -8.72 9.49
N GLN A 145 1.05 -9.89 9.10
CA GLN A 145 -0.39 -10.07 8.86
C GLN A 145 -1.24 -9.83 10.12
N GLU A 146 -0.67 -10.01 11.31
CA GLU A 146 -1.34 -9.69 12.59
C GLU A 146 -1.75 -8.21 12.68
N TYR A 147 -1.09 -7.32 11.93
CA TYR A 147 -1.37 -5.88 11.92
C TYR A 147 -2.28 -5.43 10.77
N VAL A 148 -2.75 -6.34 9.91
CA VAL A 148 -3.60 -6.00 8.75
C VAL A 148 -4.84 -5.17 9.15
N PRO A 149 -5.60 -5.50 10.20
CA PRO A 149 -6.73 -4.67 10.63
C PRO A 149 -6.33 -3.23 10.91
N LYS A 150 -5.23 -3.03 11.64
CA LYS A 150 -4.69 -1.71 11.97
C LYS A 150 -4.25 -0.94 10.73
N ILE A 151 -3.59 -1.61 9.79
CA ILE A 151 -3.12 -0.99 8.54
C ILE A 151 -4.32 -0.55 7.68
N ILE A 152 -5.37 -1.37 7.59
CA ILE A 152 -6.62 -1.03 6.89
C ILE A 152 -7.25 0.23 7.50
N GLU A 153 -7.38 0.27 8.83
CA GLU A 153 -7.91 1.45 9.53
C GLU A 153 -7.06 2.69 9.24
N LEU A 154 -5.73 2.60 9.38
CA LEU A 154 -4.83 3.73 9.09
C LEU A 154 -5.02 4.29 7.68
N VAL A 155 -5.11 3.43 6.66
CA VAL A 155 -5.30 3.83 5.27
C VAL A 155 -6.65 4.50 5.04
N THR A 156 -7.70 4.04 5.72
CA THR A 156 -9.09 4.45 5.43
C THR A 156 -9.61 5.58 6.31
N THR A 157 -9.01 5.82 7.48
CA THR A 157 -9.46 6.87 8.41
C THR A 157 -8.62 8.14 8.35
N HIS A 158 -7.41 8.10 7.80
CA HIS A 158 -6.52 9.26 7.72
C HIS A 158 -6.38 9.74 6.29
N TRP A 159 -6.68 11.02 6.06
CA TRP A 159 -6.50 11.65 4.75
C TRP A 159 -5.09 12.21 4.59
N ASP A 160 -4.10 11.32 4.55
CA ASP A 160 -2.72 11.64 4.21
C ASP A 160 -2.26 10.75 3.06
N MET A 161 -1.91 11.36 1.93
CA MET A 161 -1.64 10.64 0.70
C MET A 161 -0.38 9.75 0.79
N ASN A 162 0.64 10.18 1.54
CA ASN A 162 1.87 9.41 1.69
C ASN A 162 1.63 8.18 2.56
N LEU A 163 0.89 8.37 3.66
CA LEU A 163 0.47 7.29 4.55
C LEU A 163 -0.43 6.28 3.82
N GLN A 164 -1.41 6.76 3.04
CA GLN A 164 -2.27 5.91 2.23
C GLN A 164 -1.47 5.09 1.22
N VAL A 165 -0.54 5.70 0.49
CA VAL A 165 0.31 4.99 -0.48
C VAL A 165 1.19 3.95 0.23
N ALA A 166 1.82 4.29 1.34
CA ALA A 166 2.68 3.37 2.09
C ALA A 166 1.87 2.18 2.63
N GLY A 167 0.71 2.44 3.22
CA GLY A 167 -0.19 1.40 3.74
C GLY A 167 -0.74 0.50 2.65
N LEU A 168 -1.18 1.06 1.52
CA LEU A 168 -1.68 0.26 0.39
C LEU A 168 -0.57 -0.57 -0.27
N LYS A 169 0.66 -0.04 -0.37
CA LYS A 169 1.82 -0.83 -0.84
C LYS A 169 2.08 -2.04 0.06
N LEU A 170 1.96 -1.85 1.38
CA LEU A 170 2.10 -2.93 2.35
C LEU A 170 0.95 -3.95 2.21
N LEU A 171 -0.30 -3.50 2.19
CA LEU A 171 -1.46 -4.39 2.03
C LEU A 171 -1.37 -5.23 0.74
N ASN A 172 -0.96 -4.62 -0.38
CA ASN A 172 -0.74 -5.32 -1.65
C ASN A 172 0.43 -6.32 -1.63
N ALA A 173 1.29 -6.29 -0.59
CA ALA A 173 2.38 -7.24 -0.41
C ALA A 173 2.01 -8.41 0.51
N LEU A 174 0.89 -8.31 1.25
CA LEU A 174 0.45 -9.28 2.23
C LEU A 174 -0.66 -10.19 1.66
N HIS A 175 -0.82 -11.36 2.28
CA HIS A 175 -2.07 -12.09 2.18
C HIS A 175 -3.02 -11.52 3.22
N ILE A 176 -4.28 -11.30 2.83
CA ILE A 176 -5.29 -10.68 3.68
C ILE A 176 -6.04 -11.79 4.41
N PRO A 177 -5.98 -11.86 5.75
CA PRO A 177 -6.64 -12.93 6.47
C PRO A 177 -8.17 -12.82 6.42
N ASP A 178 -8.88 -13.94 6.27
CA ASP A 178 -10.34 -13.99 6.13
C ASP A 178 -11.10 -13.33 7.29
N ASN A 179 -10.54 -13.40 8.50
CA ASN A 179 -11.14 -12.76 9.68
C ASN A 179 -11.20 -11.22 9.58
N THR A 180 -10.52 -10.62 8.60
CA THR A 180 -10.54 -9.17 8.31
C THR A 180 -11.62 -8.78 7.29
N HIS A 181 -12.31 -9.74 6.65
CA HIS A 181 -13.32 -9.45 5.62
C HIS A 181 -14.50 -8.63 6.16
N SER A 182 -14.93 -8.87 7.41
CA SER A 182 -15.99 -8.07 8.05
C SER A 182 -15.60 -6.59 8.17
N LEU A 183 -14.35 -6.31 8.58
CA LEU A 183 -13.79 -4.97 8.65
C LEU A 183 -13.68 -4.34 7.27
N LEU A 184 -13.21 -5.09 6.28
CA LEU A 184 -13.06 -4.61 4.90
C LEU A 184 -14.39 -4.24 4.28
N ARG A 185 -15.44 -5.05 4.44
CA ARG A 185 -16.80 -4.71 3.95
C ARG A 185 -17.28 -3.38 4.52
N ARG A 186 -17.03 -3.13 5.80
CA ARG A 186 -17.39 -1.86 6.46
C ARG A 186 -16.61 -0.67 5.92
N LEU A 187 -15.32 -0.85 5.60
CA LEU A 187 -14.41 0.22 5.16
C LEU A 187 -14.29 0.33 3.64
N LEU A 188 -14.99 -0.52 2.89
CA LEU A 188 -14.99 -0.54 1.44
C LEU A 188 -15.40 0.81 0.81
N PRO A 189 -16.39 1.56 1.34
CA PRO A 189 -16.70 2.90 0.83
C PRO A 189 -15.50 3.86 0.92
N ASN A 190 -14.70 3.80 1.99
CA ASN A 190 -13.52 4.65 2.15
C ASN A 190 -12.46 4.34 1.10
N PHE A 191 -12.28 3.07 0.71
CA PHE A 191 -11.42 2.73 -0.42
C PHE A 191 -11.94 3.30 -1.74
N MET A 192 -13.26 3.31 -1.95
CA MET A 192 -13.85 3.96 -3.13
C MET A 192 -13.64 5.48 -3.11
N GLU A 193 -13.69 6.11 -1.94
CA GLU A 193 -13.37 7.53 -1.78
C GLU A 193 -11.91 7.84 -2.15
N ILE A 194 -10.96 7.04 -1.66
CA ILE A 194 -9.54 7.15 -2.04
C ILE A 194 -9.38 7.00 -3.56
N LEU A 195 -10.09 6.04 -4.17
CA LEU A 195 -10.05 5.83 -5.62
C LEU A 195 -10.55 7.04 -6.41
N LEU A 196 -11.48 7.82 -5.88
CA LEU A 196 -12.01 9.01 -6.53
C LEU A 196 -11.11 10.24 -6.32
N MET A 197 -10.67 10.46 -5.09
CA MET A 197 -10.12 11.75 -4.64
C MET A 197 -8.60 11.78 -4.49
N ALA A 198 -7.92 10.62 -4.34
CA ALA A 198 -6.49 10.61 -4.07
C ALA A 198 -5.63 10.90 -5.32
N ASN A 199 -4.32 10.97 -5.16
CA ASN A 199 -3.41 11.11 -6.30
C ASN A 199 -3.33 9.80 -7.13
N THR A 200 -2.78 9.89 -8.34
CA THR A 200 -2.67 8.75 -9.28
C THR A 200 -1.99 7.54 -8.64
N LEU A 201 -0.95 7.76 -7.83
CA LEU A 201 -0.22 6.67 -7.18
C LEU A 201 -1.10 5.90 -6.19
N ALA A 202 -1.83 6.61 -5.32
CA ALA A 202 -2.77 6.00 -4.40
C ALA A 202 -3.89 5.26 -5.14
N LYS A 203 -4.46 5.86 -6.19
CA LYS A 203 -5.50 5.23 -7.03
C LYS A 203 -5.04 3.88 -7.59
N VAL A 204 -3.83 3.82 -8.15
CA VAL A 204 -3.26 2.56 -8.67
C VAL A 204 -3.11 1.51 -7.56
N GLN A 205 -2.64 1.91 -6.37
CA GLN A 205 -2.47 0.97 -5.26
C GLN A 205 -3.83 0.46 -4.73
N VAL A 206 -4.85 1.32 -4.65
CA VAL A 206 -6.22 0.92 -4.27
C VAL A 206 -6.80 -0.04 -5.29
N LEU A 207 -6.68 0.25 -6.60
CA LEU A 207 -7.19 -0.65 -7.64
C LEU A 207 -6.55 -2.04 -7.57
N LYS A 208 -5.23 -2.09 -7.35
CA LYS A 208 -4.53 -3.37 -7.16
C LYS A 208 -5.05 -4.13 -5.93
N PHE A 209 -5.29 -3.41 -4.84
CA PHE A 209 -5.79 -3.99 -3.60
C PHE A 209 -7.20 -4.54 -3.77
N LEU A 210 -8.13 -3.73 -4.29
CA LEU A 210 -9.51 -4.14 -4.59
C LEU A 210 -9.55 -5.28 -5.60
N SER A 211 -8.68 -5.28 -6.62
CA SER A 211 -8.58 -6.37 -7.58
C SER A 211 -8.05 -7.67 -6.96
N THR A 212 -7.30 -7.59 -5.88
CA THR A 212 -6.83 -8.77 -5.13
C THR A 212 -7.98 -9.31 -4.29
N LEU A 213 -8.68 -8.44 -3.56
CA LEU A 213 -9.86 -8.82 -2.78
C LEU A 213 -10.99 -9.39 -3.66
N ALA A 214 -11.20 -8.85 -4.86
CA ALA A 214 -12.24 -9.33 -5.78
C ALA A 214 -11.97 -10.73 -6.37
N GLN A 215 -10.79 -11.32 -6.14
CA GLN A 215 -10.51 -12.72 -6.47
C GLN A 215 -11.12 -13.68 -5.44
N GLU A 216 -11.40 -13.20 -4.23
CA GLU A 216 -12.13 -13.95 -3.21
C GLU A 216 -13.64 -13.83 -3.46
N GLU A 217 -14.31 -14.98 -3.64
CA GLU A 217 -15.76 -15.01 -3.95
C GLU A 217 -16.60 -14.24 -2.93
N ASP A 218 -16.19 -14.32 -1.66
CA ASP A 218 -16.82 -13.65 -0.51
C ASP A 218 -16.78 -12.13 -0.56
N MET A 219 -15.83 -11.53 -1.28
CA MET A 219 -15.61 -10.08 -1.34
C MET A 219 -16.05 -9.49 -2.67
N LEU A 220 -16.10 -10.30 -3.75
CA LEU A 220 -16.45 -9.84 -5.09
C LEU A 220 -17.80 -9.11 -5.13
N TYR A 221 -18.83 -9.69 -4.53
CA TYR A 221 -20.18 -9.10 -4.56
C TYR A 221 -20.22 -7.73 -3.86
N ASP A 222 -19.58 -7.62 -2.70
CA ASP A 222 -19.54 -6.37 -1.94
C ASP A 222 -18.76 -5.28 -2.71
N ILE A 223 -17.64 -5.64 -3.33
CA ILE A 223 -16.82 -4.72 -4.16
C ILE A 223 -17.62 -4.20 -5.35
N MET A 224 -18.34 -5.07 -6.04
CA MET A 224 -19.12 -4.69 -7.23
C MET A 224 -20.33 -3.81 -6.91
N ASN A 225 -20.89 -3.91 -5.71
CA ASN A 225 -22.06 -3.15 -5.28
C ASN A 225 -21.72 -1.93 -4.41
N CYS A 226 -20.47 -1.81 -3.96
CA CYS A 226 -20.06 -0.70 -3.11
C CYS A 226 -20.03 0.63 -3.87
N ARG A 227 -20.49 1.68 -3.18
CA ARG A 227 -20.43 3.06 -3.66
C ARG A 227 -19.55 3.86 -2.72
N ALA A 228 -18.87 4.88 -3.26
CA ALA A 228 -18.23 5.87 -2.41
C ALA A 228 -19.28 6.59 -1.54
N PRO A 229 -18.92 7.08 -0.35
CA PRO A 229 -19.79 7.91 0.46
C PRO A 229 -20.28 9.11 -0.35
N PRO A 230 -21.52 9.59 -0.13
CA PRO A 230 -21.95 10.84 -0.75
C PRO A 230 -21.01 11.96 -0.30
N SER A 231 -20.43 12.67 -1.27
CA SER A 231 -19.60 13.85 -1.00
C SER A 231 -20.44 14.90 -0.30
N SER A 232 -20.12 15.19 0.96
CA SER A 232 -20.70 16.27 1.77
C SER A 232 -20.18 17.63 1.34
#